data_AF-A0A932QN99-F1
#
_entry.id   AF-A0A932QN99-F1
#
_cell.length_a   1.000
_cell.length_b   1.000
_cell.length_c   1.000
_cell.angle_alpha   90.00
_cell.angle_beta   90.00
_cell.angle_gamma   90.00
#
_symmetry.space_group_name_H-M   'P 1'
#
loop_
_entity.id
_entity.type
_entity.pdbx_description
1 polymer ?
#
loop_
_entity_poly.entity_id
_entity_poly.type
_entity_poly.pdbx_seq_one_letter_code
_entity_poly.pdbx_strand_id
1 'polypeptide(L)'
;MGLVIGAVDGTITFGGVTFANIGALLTALQSDTDVNILSTPNLLTTDNEEAKLFVGQNVPFLQSSAQTTGGTPIVNVQRQDIGTIMKLTPSISENRFVRLKLYTETSSVSPTQLVKAQDIITFKRTAETVVVVKDSQNIIIGGLIQDQVQDVENKVPYLGSIPILGWLFKSVSKQTTKTNLLIFLTPHIIDSVQDMDEITSKNMNMLEKIGGQKLEPGVKPGHGIGPSHSSAPETPATSGDEQRN
;
A
#
# COMPACT_ATOMS: atom_id res chain seq x y z
N MET A 1 -24.51 10.91 3.71
CA MET A 1 -25.98 10.88 3.99
C MET A 1 -26.68 11.63 2.86
N GLY A 2 -27.83 11.16 2.40
CA GLY A 2 -28.59 11.80 1.31
C GLY A 2 -30.04 12.07 1.71
N LEU A 3 -30.63 13.08 1.09
CA LEU A 3 -32.03 13.48 1.21
C LEU A 3 -32.69 13.32 -0.17
N VAL A 4 -33.78 12.57 -0.22
CA VAL A 4 -34.62 12.43 -1.42
C VAL A 4 -36.05 12.80 -1.03
N ILE A 5 -36.61 13.81 -1.69
CA ILE A 5 -37.98 14.29 -1.46
C ILE A 5 -38.72 14.20 -2.79
N GLY A 6 -39.79 13.39 -2.82
CA GLY A 6 -40.68 13.26 -3.97
C GLY A 6 -42.07 13.81 -3.65
N ALA A 7 -42.63 14.59 -4.55
CA ALA A 7 -44.03 15.00 -4.54
C ALA A 7 -44.69 14.51 -5.83
N VAL A 8 -45.80 13.81 -5.72
CA VAL A 8 -46.56 13.24 -6.85
C VAL A 8 -48.03 13.60 -6.61
N ASP A 9 -48.66 14.32 -7.53
CA ASP A 9 -50.02 14.85 -7.35
C ASP A 9 -51.02 14.45 -8.47
N GLY A 10 -51.86 13.44 -8.16
CA GLY A 10 -53.12 13.06 -8.85
C GLY A 10 -53.14 12.79 -10.37
N THR A 11 -54.32 12.49 -10.88
CA THR A 11 -54.65 12.55 -12.32
C THR A 11 -55.66 13.68 -12.53
N ILE A 12 -55.47 14.50 -13.55
CA ILE A 12 -56.38 15.59 -13.91
C ILE A 12 -57.16 15.21 -15.17
N THR A 13 -58.39 14.73 -15.02
CA THR A 13 -59.25 14.40 -16.18
C THR A 13 -59.98 15.64 -16.69
N PHE A 14 -59.85 15.95 -17.97
CA PHE A 14 -60.50 17.08 -18.65
C PHE A 14 -61.10 16.65 -20.00
N GLY A 15 -62.42 16.80 -20.16
CA GLY A 15 -63.11 16.52 -21.43
C GLY A 15 -63.07 15.05 -21.89
N GLY A 16 -63.00 14.08 -20.97
CA GLY A 16 -62.81 12.65 -21.30
C GLY A 16 -61.36 12.28 -21.62
N VAL A 17 -60.43 13.23 -21.50
CA VAL A 17 -59.00 13.05 -21.71
C VAL A 17 -58.30 13.27 -20.38
N THR A 18 -57.52 12.30 -19.92
CA THR A 18 -56.80 12.39 -18.64
C THR A 18 -55.42 13.00 -18.84
N PHE A 19 -55.17 14.16 -18.22
CA PHE A 19 -53.85 14.76 -18.05
C PHE A 19 -53.15 14.17 -16.82
N ALA A 20 -51.84 14.05 -16.91
CA ALA A 20 -51.04 13.43 -15.87
C ALA A 20 -50.37 14.47 -14.97
N ASN A 21 -50.49 14.19 -13.67
CA ASN A 21 -49.58 14.45 -12.55
C ASN A 21 -48.23 15.14 -12.87
N ILE A 22 -47.96 16.28 -12.24
CA ILE A 22 -46.61 16.86 -12.20
C ILE A 22 -45.91 16.30 -10.97
N GLY A 23 -45.01 15.34 -11.20
CA GLY A 23 -44.12 14.82 -10.16
C GLY A 23 -42.87 15.70 -10.04
N ALA A 24 -42.52 16.10 -8.82
CA ALA A 24 -41.25 16.77 -8.51
C ALA A 24 -40.38 15.84 -7.65
N LEU A 25 -39.10 15.73 -7.99
CA LEU A 25 -38.13 14.94 -7.25
C LEU A 25 -36.89 15.79 -6.95
N LEU A 26 -36.65 16.04 -5.67
CA LEU A 26 -35.43 16.67 -5.18
C LEU A 26 -34.50 15.60 -4.62
N THR A 27 -33.27 15.57 -5.12
CA THR A 27 -32.21 14.70 -4.62
C THR A 27 -31.01 15.55 -4.19
N ALA A 28 -30.54 15.32 -2.98
CA ALA A 28 -29.32 15.92 -2.44
C ALA A 28 -28.50 14.83 -1.76
N LEU A 29 -27.25 14.65 -2.18
CA LEU A 29 -26.37 13.63 -1.62
C LEU A 29 -25.00 14.24 -1.37
N GLN A 30 -24.52 14.13 -0.13
CA GLN A 30 -23.14 14.43 0.23
C GLN A 30 -22.45 13.14 0.66
N SER A 31 -21.33 12.85 0.00
CA SER A 31 -20.43 11.75 0.31
C SER A 31 -19.07 12.33 0.68
N ASP A 32 -18.48 11.80 1.75
CA ASP A 32 -17.12 12.12 2.19
C ASP A 32 -16.35 10.80 2.32
N THR A 33 -15.09 10.79 1.94
CA THR A 33 -14.28 9.56 1.93
C THR A 33 -12.82 9.90 2.17
N ASP A 34 -12.31 9.42 3.30
CA ASP A 34 -10.91 9.55 3.69
C ASP A 34 -10.18 8.23 3.53
N VAL A 35 -9.01 8.27 2.88
CA VAL A 35 -8.13 7.12 2.71
C VAL A 35 -6.71 7.53 3.08
N ASN A 36 -6.13 6.86 4.07
CA ASN A 36 -4.73 7.05 4.46
C ASN A 36 -3.93 5.79 4.15
N ILE A 37 -2.79 5.94 3.46
CA ILE A 37 -1.89 4.84 3.14
C ILE A 37 -0.52 5.21 3.73
N LEU A 38 -0.07 4.44 4.72
CA LEU A 38 1.27 4.53 5.29
C LEU A 38 2.04 3.26 4.94
N SER A 39 3.22 3.40 4.37
CA SER A 39 4.12 2.29 4.06
C SER A 39 5.54 2.69 4.47
N THR A 40 6.16 1.87 5.33
CA THR A 40 7.50 2.13 5.89
C THR A 40 8.43 0.98 5.53
N PRO A 41 8.91 0.90 4.27
CA PRO A 41 9.88 -0.12 3.88
C PRO A 41 11.24 0.17 4.53
N ASN A 42 11.86 -0.85 5.11
CA ASN A 42 13.22 -0.79 5.65
C ASN A 42 14.09 -1.81 4.90
N LEU A 43 15.33 -1.44 4.56
CA LEU A 43 16.28 -2.31 3.86
C LEU A 43 17.69 -2.00 4.33
N LEU A 44 18.42 -3.06 4.71
CA LEU A 44 19.82 -3.00 5.09
C LEU A 44 20.67 -3.45 3.89
N THR A 45 21.79 -2.78 3.66
CA THR A 45 22.79 -3.15 2.65
C THR A 45 24.17 -2.68 3.06
N THR A 46 25.19 -3.18 2.36
CA THR A 46 26.59 -2.77 2.51
C THR A 46 26.87 -1.50 1.68
N ASP A 47 27.92 -0.78 2.05
CA ASP A 47 28.39 0.38 1.29
C ASP A 47 28.70 0.01 -0.18
N ASN A 48 28.27 0.86 -1.11
CA ASN A 48 28.38 0.71 -2.57
C ASN A 48 27.68 -0.52 -3.19
N GLU A 49 26.89 -1.28 -2.42
CA GLU A 49 26.16 -2.45 -2.92
C GLU A 49 24.68 -2.12 -3.18
N GLU A 50 24.17 -2.49 -4.36
CA GLU A 50 22.75 -2.34 -4.68
C GLU A 50 21.91 -3.38 -3.92
N ALA A 51 20.90 -2.90 -3.20
CA ALA A 51 19.90 -3.76 -2.57
C ALA A 51 18.50 -3.49 -3.14
N LYS A 52 17.71 -4.56 -3.22
CA LYS A 52 16.33 -4.52 -3.70
C LYS A 52 15.40 -5.24 -2.72
N LEU A 53 14.30 -4.58 -2.38
CA LEU A 53 13.16 -5.12 -1.66
C LEU A 53 11.94 -5.10 -2.58
N PHE A 54 11.19 -6.20 -2.61
CA PHE A 54 9.86 -6.25 -3.20
C PHE A 54 8.90 -6.92 -2.23
N VAL A 55 7.78 -6.24 -1.94
CA VAL A 55 6.70 -6.75 -1.11
C VAL A 55 5.41 -6.51 -1.86
N GLY A 56 4.77 -7.56 -2.34
CA GLY A 56 3.58 -7.41 -3.17
C GLY A 56 3.06 -8.72 -3.74
N GLN A 57 2.22 -8.57 -4.74
CA GLN A 57 1.57 -9.65 -5.46
C GLN A 57 1.81 -9.49 -6.97
N ASN A 58 1.93 -10.61 -7.65
CA ASN A 58 2.08 -10.63 -9.11
C ASN A 58 0.69 -10.83 -9.73
N VAL A 59 0.12 -9.77 -10.30
CA VAL A 59 -1.27 -9.70 -10.76
C VAL A 59 -1.32 -9.91 -12.29
N PRO A 60 -2.24 -10.74 -12.82
CA PRO A 60 -2.44 -10.89 -14.25
C PRO A 60 -3.28 -9.75 -14.85
N PHE A 61 -2.83 -9.23 -16.00
CA PHE A 61 -3.49 -8.24 -16.84
C PHE A 61 -3.77 -8.86 -18.21
N LEU A 62 -4.97 -8.65 -18.74
CA LEU A 62 -5.37 -9.17 -20.05
C LEU A 62 -4.92 -8.17 -21.13
N GLN A 63 -3.95 -8.53 -21.97
CA GLN A 63 -3.46 -7.61 -23.02
C GLN A 63 -4.30 -7.65 -24.30
N SER A 64 -4.86 -8.81 -24.64
CA SER A 64 -5.75 -8.97 -25.79
C SER A 64 -6.56 -10.26 -25.69
N SER A 65 -7.78 -10.22 -26.21
CA SER A 65 -8.56 -11.41 -26.56
C SER A 65 -8.77 -11.42 -28.07
N ALA A 66 -8.17 -12.40 -28.76
CA ALA A 66 -8.42 -12.59 -30.18
C ALA A 66 -9.58 -13.59 -30.32
N GLN A 67 -10.72 -13.13 -30.83
CA GLN A 67 -11.82 -13.99 -31.25
C GLN A 67 -11.51 -14.52 -32.65
N THR A 68 -11.28 -15.82 -32.76
CA THR A 68 -11.24 -16.49 -34.06
C THR A 68 -12.66 -16.88 -34.45
N THR A 69 -13.08 -16.63 -35.69
CA THR A 69 -14.43 -16.97 -36.18
C THR A 69 -14.65 -18.48 -36.06
N GLY A 70 -15.40 -18.90 -35.03
CA GLY A 70 -15.71 -20.30 -34.74
C GLY A 70 -14.77 -21.03 -33.77
N GLY A 71 -13.80 -20.35 -33.13
CA GLY A 71 -12.84 -20.96 -32.20
C GLY A 71 -12.80 -20.30 -30.82
N THR A 72 -12.26 -21.01 -29.83
CA THR A 72 -12.07 -20.51 -28.45
C THR A 72 -11.23 -19.23 -28.46
N PRO A 73 -11.63 -18.17 -27.73
CA PRO A 73 -10.86 -16.94 -27.64
C PRO A 73 -9.45 -17.21 -27.10
N ILE A 74 -8.44 -16.72 -27.81
CA ILE A 74 -7.05 -16.71 -27.32
C ILE A 74 -6.91 -15.49 -26.42
N VAL A 75 -6.70 -15.72 -25.11
CA VAL A 75 -6.42 -14.66 -24.14
C VAL A 75 -4.92 -14.57 -23.89
N ASN A 76 -4.32 -13.40 -24.14
CA ASN A 76 -2.93 -13.14 -23.78
C ASN A 76 -2.88 -12.47 -22.40
N VAL A 77 -2.23 -13.12 -21.44
CA VAL A 77 -2.13 -12.64 -20.05
C VAL A 77 -0.70 -12.21 -19.77
N GLN A 78 -0.50 -10.93 -19.44
CA GLN A 78 0.77 -10.41 -18.93
C GLN A 78 0.69 -10.29 -17.42
N ARG A 79 1.73 -10.69 -16.67
CA ARG A 79 1.76 -10.48 -15.23
C ARG A 79 2.60 -9.27 -14.85
N GLN A 80 2.12 -8.50 -13.89
CA GLN A 80 2.80 -7.31 -13.37
C GLN A 80 2.85 -7.36 -11.84
N ASP A 81 4.00 -6.97 -11.29
CA ASP A 81 4.22 -6.86 -9.85
C ASP A 81 3.54 -5.60 -9.30
N ILE A 82 2.61 -5.80 -8.36
CA ILE A 82 1.90 -4.73 -7.66
C ILE A 82 2.21 -4.81 -6.17
N GLY A 83 2.72 -3.73 -5.60
CA GLY A 83 3.08 -3.64 -4.20
C GLY A 83 4.13 -2.56 -3.94
N THR A 84 4.93 -2.76 -2.90
CA THR A 84 6.04 -1.86 -2.55
C THR A 84 7.35 -2.41 -3.10
N ILE A 85 8.02 -1.63 -3.95
CA ILE A 85 9.36 -1.89 -4.47
C ILE A 85 10.29 -0.80 -3.91
N MET A 86 11.43 -1.20 -3.38
CA MET A 86 12.49 -0.27 -3.01
C MET A 86 13.82 -0.80 -3.52
N LYS A 87 14.59 0.05 -4.20
CA LYS A 87 15.96 -0.24 -4.62
C LYS A 87 16.84 0.91 -4.16
N LEU A 88 17.99 0.59 -3.61
CA LEU A 88 18.93 1.61 -3.16
C LEU A 88 20.37 1.18 -3.35
N THR A 89 21.24 2.16 -3.57
CA THR A 89 22.70 2.00 -3.57
C THR A 89 23.28 3.13 -2.70
N PRO A 90 23.81 2.83 -1.51
CA PRO A 90 24.45 3.83 -0.66
C PRO A 90 25.91 4.03 -1.04
N SER A 91 26.43 5.20 -0.70
CA SER A 91 27.85 5.51 -0.67
C SER A 91 28.11 6.38 0.55
N ILE A 92 28.89 5.88 1.49
CA ILE A 92 29.18 6.53 2.77
C ILE A 92 30.46 7.36 2.64
N SER A 93 30.39 8.61 3.08
CA SER A 93 31.55 9.50 3.17
C SER A 93 32.20 9.49 4.56
N GLU A 94 33.45 9.94 4.65
CA GLU A 94 34.20 10.04 5.91
C GLU A 94 33.47 10.88 6.99
N ASN A 95 32.71 11.90 6.56
CA ASN A 95 31.95 12.77 7.47
C ASN A 95 30.55 12.24 7.83
N ARG A 96 30.29 10.93 7.66
CA ARG A 96 28.99 10.27 7.88
C ARG A 96 27.83 10.88 7.09
N PHE A 97 28.11 11.48 5.93
CA PHE A 97 27.08 11.71 4.92
C PHE A 97 26.91 10.46 4.07
N VAL A 98 25.67 10.11 3.79
CA VAL A 98 25.29 9.00 2.92
C VAL A 98 24.75 9.58 1.62
N ARG A 99 25.44 9.32 0.51
CA ARG A 99 24.90 9.54 -0.83
C ARG A 99 24.07 8.32 -1.21
N LEU A 100 22.77 8.49 -1.37
CA LEU A 100 21.84 7.41 -1.69
C LEU A 100 21.28 7.61 -3.09
N LYS A 101 21.52 6.66 -3.98
CA LYS A 101 20.71 6.48 -5.19
C LYS A 101 19.50 5.62 -4.78
N LEU A 102 18.30 6.17 -4.90
CA LEU A 102 17.07 5.55 -4.41
C LEU A 102 16.01 5.49 -5.52
N TYR A 103 15.39 4.33 -5.65
CA TYR A 103 14.14 4.12 -6.39
C TYR A 103 13.13 3.51 -5.43
N THR A 104 12.01 4.18 -5.21
CA THR A 104 10.89 3.64 -4.43
C THR A 104 9.61 3.71 -5.23
N GLU A 105 8.81 2.67 -5.14
CA GLU A 105 7.51 2.57 -5.78
C GLU A 105 6.52 1.91 -4.83
N THR A 106 5.34 2.50 -4.71
CA THR A 106 4.19 1.88 -4.05
C THR A 106 3.05 1.82 -5.05
N SER A 107 2.58 0.61 -5.33
CA SER A 107 1.46 0.36 -6.21
C SER A 107 0.35 -0.46 -5.54
N SER A 108 -0.89 -0.21 -5.95
CA SER A 108 -2.07 -0.93 -5.49
C SER A 108 -3.08 -1.11 -6.62
N VAL A 109 -3.91 -2.16 -6.54
CA VAL A 109 -5.04 -2.37 -7.47
C VAL A 109 -6.26 -1.59 -6.99
N SER A 110 -7.01 -1.00 -7.92
CA SER A 110 -8.27 -0.32 -7.60
C SER A 110 -9.36 -1.34 -7.23
N PRO A 111 -9.97 -1.26 -6.03
CA PRO A 111 -10.99 -2.21 -5.60
C PRO A 111 -12.33 -2.04 -6.35
N THR A 112 -12.56 -0.88 -6.98
CA THR A 112 -13.89 -0.44 -7.45
C THR A 112 -14.26 -0.93 -8.86
N GLN A 113 -13.37 -1.62 -9.58
CA GLN A 113 -13.60 -1.94 -11.01
C GLN A 113 -13.63 -3.42 -11.38
N LEU A 114 -13.63 -4.34 -10.41
CA LEU A 114 -13.69 -5.79 -10.66
C LEU A 114 -14.99 -6.28 -11.34
N VAL A 115 -15.99 -5.41 -11.58
CA VAL A 115 -17.32 -5.81 -12.07
C VAL A 115 -17.64 -5.32 -13.49
N LYS A 116 -16.90 -4.34 -14.07
CA LYS A 116 -17.26 -3.79 -15.41
C LYS A 116 -16.11 -3.35 -16.32
N ALA A 117 -14.87 -3.29 -15.84
CA ALA A 117 -13.72 -3.05 -16.72
C ALA A 117 -13.06 -4.40 -17.06
N GLN A 118 -12.80 -4.65 -18.34
CA GLN A 118 -11.99 -5.80 -18.78
C GLN A 118 -10.52 -5.68 -18.31
N ASP A 119 -10.15 -4.55 -17.68
CA ASP A 119 -8.80 -4.23 -17.25
C ASP A 119 -8.74 -3.76 -15.79
N ILE A 120 -7.69 -4.22 -15.09
CA ILE A 120 -7.38 -3.83 -13.71
C ILE A 120 -6.73 -2.44 -13.75
N ILE A 121 -7.31 -1.45 -13.05
CA ILE A 121 -6.65 -0.15 -12.83
C ILE A 121 -5.69 -0.28 -11.64
N THR A 122 -4.49 0.29 -11.80
CA THR A 122 -3.49 0.38 -10.73
C THR A 122 -3.20 1.82 -10.35
N PHE A 123 -3.03 2.08 -9.06
CA PHE A 123 -2.43 3.31 -8.57
C PHE A 123 -0.94 3.07 -8.40
N LYS A 124 -0.10 4.00 -8.88
CA LYS A 124 1.35 3.90 -8.77
C LYS A 124 1.92 5.24 -8.30
N ARG A 125 2.73 5.18 -7.25
CA ARG A 125 3.50 6.31 -6.71
C ARG A 125 4.95 5.93 -6.80
N THR A 126 5.78 6.74 -7.46
CA THR A 126 7.19 6.43 -7.70
C THR A 126 8.04 7.66 -7.41
N ALA A 127 9.19 7.43 -6.80
CA ALA A 127 10.25 8.42 -6.67
C ALA A 127 11.60 7.81 -7.01
N GLU A 128 12.32 8.45 -7.92
CA GLU A 128 13.68 8.11 -8.31
C GLU A 128 14.56 9.34 -8.12
N THR A 129 15.57 9.24 -7.26
CA THR A 129 16.40 10.39 -6.91
C THR A 129 17.77 9.96 -6.41
N VAL A 130 18.70 10.92 -6.41
CA VAL A 130 20.00 10.80 -5.75
C VAL A 130 20.10 11.91 -4.73
N VAL A 131 20.24 11.54 -3.46
CA VAL A 131 20.26 12.49 -2.34
C VAL A 131 21.52 12.31 -1.51
N VAL A 132 21.99 13.38 -0.88
CA VAL A 132 23.06 13.34 0.12
C VAL A 132 22.45 13.77 1.44
N VAL A 133 22.49 12.89 2.42
CA VAL A 133 21.82 13.08 3.71
C VAL A 133 22.76 12.64 4.82
N LYS A 134 22.73 13.33 5.96
CA LYS A 134 23.53 12.96 7.12
C LYS A 134 22.92 11.74 7.80
N ASP A 135 23.76 10.89 8.37
CA ASP A 135 23.34 9.78 9.21
C ASP A 135 22.28 10.20 10.26
N SER A 136 21.23 9.38 10.39
CA SER A 136 20.09 9.56 11.28
C SER A 136 19.26 10.84 11.07
N GLN A 137 19.47 11.56 9.96
CA GLN A 137 18.67 12.73 9.61
C GLN A 137 17.52 12.37 8.67
N ASN A 138 16.29 12.66 9.08
CA ASN A 138 15.11 12.52 8.21
C ASN A 138 15.03 13.68 7.21
N ILE A 139 14.84 13.37 5.94
CA ILE A 139 14.63 14.34 4.86
C ILE A 139 13.38 14.01 4.05
N ILE A 140 12.78 15.03 3.45
CA ILE A 140 11.71 14.86 2.46
C ILE A 140 12.37 14.77 1.08
N ILE A 141 12.17 13.65 0.40
CA ILE A 141 12.74 13.41 -0.94
C ILE A 141 11.75 13.69 -2.07
N GLY A 142 10.46 13.84 -1.75
CA GLY A 142 9.43 14.16 -2.71
C GLY A 142 8.07 14.36 -2.07
N GLY A 143 7.16 14.96 -2.83
CA GLY A 143 5.78 15.13 -2.45
C GLY A 143 4.89 15.58 -3.61
N LEU A 144 3.59 15.41 -3.45
CA LEU A 144 2.55 15.85 -4.36
C LEU A 144 1.38 16.39 -3.55
N ILE A 145 0.96 17.61 -3.84
CA ILE A 145 -0.30 18.17 -3.35
C ILE A 145 -1.13 18.45 -4.59
N GLN A 146 -2.26 17.77 -4.71
CA GLN A 146 -3.14 17.88 -5.86
C GLN A 146 -4.58 18.08 -5.38
N ASP A 147 -5.21 19.12 -5.91
CA ASP A 147 -6.62 19.43 -5.73
C ASP A 147 -7.30 19.37 -7.09
N GLN A 148 -8.24 18.43 -7.26
CA GLN A 148 -9.05 18.29 -8.46
C GLN A 148 -10.50 18.61 -8.14
N VAL A 149 -11.07 19.61 -8.84
CA VAL A 149 -12.48 19.98 -8.73
C VAL A 149 -13.17 19.65 -10.04
N GLN A 150 -14.23 18.86 -9.98
CA GLN A 150 -15.09 18.50 -11.09
C GLN A 150 -16.50 19.00 -10.81
N ASP A 151 -16.91 20.03 -11.55
CA ASP A 151 -18.23 20.63 -11.48
C ASP A 151 -19.02 20.25 -12.75
N VAL A 152 -20.12 19.52 -12.60
CA VAL A 152 -21.04 19.13 -13.67
C VAL A 152 -22.38 19.79 -13.42
N GLU A 153 -22.77 20.72 -14.29
CA GLU A 153 -24.06 21.40 -14.26
C GLU A 153 -24.91 20.97 -15.47
N ASN A 154 -26.05 20.34 -15.20
CA ASN A 154 -27.07 20.03 -16.20
C ASN A 154 -28.26 20.96 -15.96
N LYS A 155 -28.67 21.74 -16.95
CA LYS A 155 -29.79 22.68 -16.81
C LYS A 155 -30.68 22.74 -18.03
N VAL A 156 -31.95 23.07 -17.81
CA VAL A 156 -32.88 23.41 -18.89
C VAL A 156 -32.51 24.78 -19.46
N PRO A 157 -32.33 24.93 -20.79
CA PRO A 157 -32.07 26.22 -21.42
C PRO A 157 -33.13 27.27 -21.04
N TYR A 158 -32.71 28.53 -20.88
CA TYR A 158 -33.52 29.66 -20.41
C TYR A 158 -34.02 29.55 -18.95
N LEU A 159 -34.77 28.50 -18.60
CA LEU A 159 -35.37 28.34 -17.27
C LEU A 159 -34.34 28.11 -16.16
N GLY A 160 -33.27 27.37 -16.44
CA GLY A 160 -32.20 27.11 -15.48
C GLY A 160 -31.27 28.29 -15.19
N SER A 161 -31.40 29.40 -15.94
CA SER A 161 -30.57 30.61 -15.75
C SER A 161 -31.28 31.72 -14.99
N ILE A 162 -32.56 31.56 -14.65
CA ILE A 162 -33.32 32.54 -13.87
C ILE A 162 -32.72 32.59 -12.44
N PRO A 163 -32.36 33.77 -11.91
CA PRO A 163 -31.92 33.89 -10.52
C PRO A 163 -32.96 33.33 -9.56
N ILE A 164 -32.53 32.62 -8.52
CA ILE A 164 -33.38 31.99 -7.50
C ILE A 164 -34.20 30.80 -8.06
N LEU A 165 -35.05 31.01 -9.08
CA LEU A 165 -35.95 29.99 -9.63
C LEU A 165 -35.23 28.93 -10.49
N GLY A 166 -34.08 29.26 -11.07
CA GLY A 166 -33.32 28.35 -11.92
C GLY A 166 -32.78 27.12 -11.20
N TRP A 167 -32.68 27.16 -9.86
CA TRP A 167 -32.28 26.00 -9.04
C TRP A 167 -33.26 24.82 -9.15
N LEU A 168 -34.54 25.06 -9.46
CA LEU A 168 -35.53 24.00 -9.66
C LEU A 168 -35.38 23.30 -11.03
N PHE A 169 -34.65 23.93 -11.96
CA PHE A 169 -34.50 23.48 -13.35
C PHE A 169 -33.05 23.10 -13.69
N LYS A 170 -32.20 22.94 -12.68
CA LYS A 170 -30.81 22.50 -12.84
C LYS A 170 -30.42 21.46 -11.80
N SER A 171 -29.51 20.59 -12.20
CA SER A 171 -28.83 19.63 -11.35
C SER A 171 -27.34 19.94 -11.36
N VAL A 172 -26.75 20.06 -10.18
CA VAL A 172 -25.33 20.37 -10.00
C VAL A 172 -24.70 19.21 -9.25
N SER A 173 -23.66 18.63 -9.83
CA SER A 173 -22.79 17.67 -9.16
C SER A 173 -21.40 18.28 -9.02
N LYS A 174 -20.93 18.39 -7.78
CA LYS A 174 -19.60 18.91 -7.46
C LYS A 174 -18.81 17.83 -6.75
N GLN A 175 -17.69 17.45 -7.33
CA GLN A 175 -16.75 16.49 -6.76
C GLN A 175 -15.40 17.17 -6.56
N THR A 176 -14.88 17.11 -5.34
CA THR A 176 -13.53 17.59 -5.01
C THR A 176 -12.69 16.41 -4.55
N THR A 177 -11.54 16.20 -5.17
CA THR A 177 -10.59 15.14 -4.82
C THR A 177 -9.27 15.78 -4.43
N LYS A 178 -8.85 15.56 -3.18
CA LYS A 178 -7.58 16.06 -2.63
C LYS A 178 -6.61 14.90 -2.48
N THR A 179 -5.38 15.06 -2.97
CA THR A 179 -4.32 14.07 -2.86
C THR A 179 -3.07 14.73 -2.28
N ASN A 180 -2.66 14.29 -1.09
CA ASN A 180 -1.41 14.70 -0.45
C ASN A 180 -0.49 13.49 -0.34
N LEU A 181 0.73 13.62 -0.85
CA LEU A 181 1.78 12.62 -0.78
C LEU A 181 3.04 13.29 -0.29
N LEU A 182 3.71 12.66 0.68
CA LEU A 182 5.05 13.02 1.12
C LEU A 182 5.87 11.74 1.23
N ILE A 183 7.11 11.80 0.77
CA ILE A 183 8.05 10.68 0.83
C ILE A 183 9.22 11.11 1.70
N PHE A 184 9.38 10.39 2.80
CA PHE A 184 10.43 10.60 3.79
C PHE A 184 11.53 9.56 3.64
N LEU A 185 12.75 9.93 3.97
CA LEU A 185 13.91 9.05 3.98
C LEU A 185 14.77 9.37 5.20
N THR A 186 15.14 8.33 5.94
CA THR A 186 16.08 8.42 7.07
C THR A 186 17.16 7.36 6.88
N PRO A 187 18.42 7.74 6.56
CA PRO A 187 19.53 6.79 6.52
C PRO A 187 19.99 6.47 7.95
N HIS A 188 20.50 5.26 8.14
CA HIS A 188 21.20 4.87 9.37
C HIS A 188 22.48 4.12 8.99
N ILE A 189 23.63 4.59 9.45
CA ILE A 189 24.92 3.91 9.30
C ILE A 189 25.10 2.96 10.48
N ILE A 190 25.47 1.71 10.21
CA ILE A 190 25.80 0.70 11.21
C ILE A 190 27.30 0.41 11.09
N ASP A 191 28.09 0.77 12.10
CA ASP A 191 29.55 0.60 12.07
C ASP A 191 30.07 -0.40 13.12
N SER A 192 29.24 -0.78 14.09
CA SER A 192 29.59 -1.71 15.16
C SER A 192 28.57 -2.84 15.36
N VAL A 193 28.99 -3.90 16.05
CA VAL A 193 28.08 -5.00 16.45
C VAL A 193 27.06 -4.48 17.47
N GLN A 194 27.45 -3.54 18.33
CA GLN A 194 26.59 -2.91 19.31
C GLN A 194 25.47 -2.11 18.64
N ASP A 195 25.77 -1.37 17.57
CA ASP A 195 24.77 -0.64 16.77
C ASP A 195 23.74 -1.60 16.17
N MET A 196 24.22 -2.74 15.65
CA MET A 196 23.36 -3.77 15.08
C MET A 196 22.41 -4.36 16.13
N ASP A 197 22.93 -4.65 17.33
CA ASP A 197 22.13 -5.17 18.44
C ASP A 197 21.09 -4.14 18.91
N GLU A 198 21.45 -2.85 18.96
CA GLU A 198 20.54 -1.76 19.33
C GLU A 198 19.40 -1.63 18.31
N ILE A 199 19.71 -1.59 17.02
CA ILE A 199 18.72 -1.47 15.94
C ILE A 199 17.81 -2.70 15.91
N THR A 200 18.37 -3.90 16.08
CA THR A 200 17.60 -5.14 16.13
C THR A 200 16.64 -5.15 17.32
N SER A 201 17.12 -4.80 18.51
CA SER A 201 16.30 -4.73 19.72
C SER A 201 15.20 -3.67 19.60
N LYS A 202 15.52 -2.51 19.04
CA LYS A 202 14.55 -1.43 18.78
C LYS A 202 13.46 -1.87 17.81
N ASN A 203 13.83 -2.52 16.71
CA ASN A 203 12.88 -3.04 15.74
C ASN A 203 12.02 -4.14 16.35
N MET A 204 12.60 -5.06 17.13
CA MET A 204 11.87 -6.13 17.80
C MET A 204 10.85 -5.58 18.81
N ASN A 205 11.25 -4.61 19.64
CA ASN A 205 10.36 -3.93 20.57
C ASN A 205 9.24 -3.16 19.85
N MET A 206 9.54 -2.56 18.70
CA MET A 206 8.53 -1.91 17.85
C MET A 206 7.54 -2.92 17.30
N LEU A 207 8.01 -4.07 16.80
CA LEU A 207 7.16 -5.17 16.33
C LEU A 207 6.30 -5.75 17.45
N GLU A 208 6.85 -5.90 18.64
CA GLU A 208 6.12 -6.38 19.83
C GLU A 208 5.00 -5.41 20.23
N LYS A 209 5.28 -4.10 20.20
CA LYS A 209 4.27 -3.05 20.44
C LYS A 209 3.19 -3.00 19.36
N ILE A 210 3.53 -3.31 18.11
CA ILE A 210 2.58 -3.36 16.99
C ILE A 210 1.76 -4.67 17.01
N GLY A 211 2.39 -5.79 17.39
CA GLY A 211 1.82 -7.12 17.34
C GLY A 211 1.08 -7.57 18.61
N GLY A 212 1.20 -6.84 19.72
CA GLY A 212 0.49 -7.17 20.98
C GLY A 212 0.88 -8.51 21.62
N GLN A 213 1.95 -9.17 21.16
CA GLN A 213 2.37 -10.47 21.68
C GLN A 213 3.87 -10.49 21.91
N LYS A 214 4.25 -10.70 23.19
CA LYS A 214 5.62 -10.89 23.67
C LYS A 214 6.29 -12.01 22.89
N LEU A 215 7.24 -11.67 22.02
CA LEU A 215 8.13 -12.65 21.42
C LEU A 215 9.37 -12.73 22.31
N GLU A 216 9.42 -13.72 23.20
CA GLU A 216 10.61 -13.96 24.02
C GLU A 216 11.79 -14.37 23.11
N PRO A 217 12.96 -13.71 23.21
CA PRO A 217 14.13 -14.10 22.43
C PRO A 217 14.66 -15.47 22.87
N GLY A 218 14.52 -16.47 22.02
CA GLY A 218 15.05 -17.82 22.21
C GLY A 218 16.55 -17.95 21.89
N VAL A 219 17.41 -17.04 22.37
CA VAL A 219 18.87 -17.17 22.19
C VAL A 219 19.58 -17.01 23.52
N LYS A 220 19.96 -18.14 24.12
CA LYS A 220 20.96 -18.20 25.18
C LYS A 220 22.35 -18.24 24.52
N PRO A 221 23.26 -17.29 24.81
CA PRO A 221 24.64 -17.40 24.32
C PRO A 221 25.38 -18.50 25.10
N GLY A 222 25.60 -19.64 24.42
CA GLY A 222 26.30 -20.80 24.97
C GLY A 222 27.76 -20.90 24.50
N HIS A 223 28.66 -20.41 25.33
CA HIS A 223 30.02 -20.90 25.64
C HIS A 223 30.87 -21.64 24.59
N GLY A 224 32.02 -21.03 24.25
CA GLY A 224 33.36 -21.61 24.47
C GLY A 224 33.83 -22.74 23.55
N ILE A 225 34.69 -22.38 22.58
CA ILE A 225 35.55 -23.33 21.89
C ILE A 225 36.74 -23.66 22.81
N GLY A 226 36.85 -24.91 23.26
CA GLY A 226 38.01 -25.48 23.95
C GLY A 226 38.34 -26.86 23.36
N PRO A 227 39.62 -27.28 23.34
CA PRO A 227 40.11 -28.30 22.41
C PRO A 227 39.67 -29.71 22.80
N SER A 228 39.36 -30.51 21.78
CA SER A 228 39.09 -31.94 21.90
C SER A 228 40.35 -32.69 22.32
N HIS A 229 40.43 -33.12 23.58
CA HIS A 229 41.32 -34.21 23.99
C HIS A 229 40.57 -35.53 23.90
N SER A 230 41.07 -36.39 23.02
CA SER A 230 40.72 -37.80 22.91
C SER A 230 41.41 -38.58 24.02
N SER A 231 40.64 -39.33 24.81
CA SER A 231 41.14 -40.42 25.65
C SER A 231 40.03 -41.48 25.79
N ALA A 232 40.35 -42.68 25.33
CA ALA A 232 39.49 -43.86 25.31
C ALA A 232 39.18 -44.38 26.73
N PRO A 233 38.13 -45.21 26.92
CA PRO A 233 37.82 -45.77 28.22
C PRO A 233 38.66 -47.03 28.51
N GLU A 234 39.36 -47.03 29.63
CA GLU A 234 39.89 -48.25 30.26
C GLU A 234 38.76 -49.02 30.95
N THR A 235 38.68 -50.32 30.66
CA THR A 235 37.80 -51.30 31.32
C THR A 235 38.29 -51.64 32.72
N PRO A 236 37.42 -51.68 33.76
CA PRO A 236 37.77 -52.30 35.03
C PRO A 236 37.53 -53.81 35.00
N ALA A 237 38.55 -54.56 35.42
CA ALA A 237 38.45 -55.97 35.80
C ALA A 237 38.11 -56.09 37.30
N THR A 238 37.19 -56.99 37.66
CA THR A 238 36.92 -57.61 38.99
C THR A 238 35.89 -58.71 38.69
N SER A 239 36.15 -60.02 38.59
CA SER A 239 36.81 -60.98 39.51
C SER A 239 36.26 -60.86 40.93
N GLY A 240 35.40 -61.72 41.45
CA GLY A 240 34.92 -63.04 41.01
C GLY A 240 33.98 -63.59 42.08
N ASP A 241 33.58 -64.84 41.82
CA ASP A 241 33.22 -65.86 42.83
C ASP A 241 31.91 -65.59 43.61
N GLU A 242 31.00 -66.53 43.85
CA GLU A 242 31.05 -67.98 43.73
C GLU A 242 29.65 -68.51 44.11
N GLN A 243 29.39 -69.77 43.72
CA GLN A 243 28.48 -70.73 44.38
C GLN A 243 26.96 -70.63 44.15
N ARG A 244 26.24 -71.74 43.96
CA ARG A 244 26.55 -73.14 43.64
C ARG A 244 25.20 -73.83 43.37
N ASN A 245 25.28 -74.95 42.68
CA ASN A 245 24.33 -76.08 42.66
C ASN A 245 23.22 -76.04 41.61
#